data_AF-A0A939S9H1-F1
#
_entry.id   AF-A0A939S9H1-F1
#
_cell.length_a   1.000
_cell.length_b   1.000
_cell.length_c   1.000
_cell.angle_alpha   90.00
_cell.angle_beta   90.00
_cell.angle_gamma   90.00
#
_symmetry.space_group_name_H-M   'P 1'
#
loop_
_entity.id
_entity.type
_entity.pdbx_description
1 polymer ?
#
loop_
_entity_poly.entity_id
_entity_poly.type
_entity_poly.pdbx_seq_one_letter_code
_entity_poly.pdbx_strand_id
1 'polypeptide(L)' 'MSDYRVERVARAMCKADGKDPERQEPTGRMETVREGSAHVLREATESAWRKYEKEAQRFIAALDAVNDD' A
#
# COMPACT_ATOMS: atom_id res chain seq x y z
N MET A 1 4.14 -14.77 6.15
CA MET A 1 2.92 -14.41 6.92
C MET A 1 2.88 -12.95 7.42
N SER A 2 3.88 -12.10 7.11
CA SER A 2 3.91 -10.67 7.53
C SER A 2 2.95 -9.76 6.74
N ASP A 3 2.61 -10.14 5.50
CA ASP A 3 1.90 -9.27 4.54
C ASP A 3 0.45 -8.94 4.94
N TYR A 4 -0.32 -9.94 5.40
CA TYR A 4 -1.75 -9.76 5.67
C TYR A 4 -2.07 -8.85 6.87
N ARG A 5 -1.26 -8.91 7.96
CA ARG A 5 -1.45 -8.03 9.13
C ARG A 5 -1.18 -6.57 8.74
N VAL A 6 -0.09 -6.34 8.01
CA VAL A 6 0.31 -5.01 7.52
C VAL A 6 -0.76 -4.45 6.61
N GLU A 7 -1.20 -5.21 5.60
CA GLU A 7 -2.25 -4.79 4.68
C GLU A 7 -3.54 -4.41 5.43
N ARG A 8 -3.97 -5.21 6.40
CA ARG A 8 -5.18 -4.93 7.18
C ARG A 8 -5.08 -3.61 7.96
N VAL A 9 -3.95 -3.37 8.61
CA VAL A 9 -3.71 -2.13 9.38
C VAL A 9 -3.59 -0.93 8.43
N ALA A 10 -2.88 -1.08 7.32
CA ALA A 10 -2.73 -0.02 6.31
C ALA A 10 -4.08 0.36 5.67
N ARG A 11 -4.93 -0.62 5.35
CA ARG A 11 -6.31 -0.39 4.88
C ARG A 11 -7.14 0.34 5.95
N ALA A 12 -6.97 0.02 7.23
CA ALA A 12 -7.67 0.70 8.31
C ALA A 12 -7.22 2.16 8.47
N MET A 13 -5.90 2.44 8.42
CA MET A 13 -5.34 3.79 8.42
C MET A 13 -5.85 4.60 7.23
N CYS A 14 -5.86 4.01 6.04
CA CYS A 14 -6.37 4.65 4.83
C CYS A 14 -7.86 5.04 4.95
N LYS A 15 -8.69 4.17 5.54
CA LYS A 15 -10.11 4.48 5.83
C LYS A 15 -10.25 5.58 6.88
N ALA A 16 -9.40 5.60 7.91
CA ALA A 16 -9.42 6.63 8.94
C ALA A 16 -9.13 8.04 8.37
N ASP A 17 -8.32 8.11 7.33
CA ASP A 17 -8.05 9.33 6.55
C ASP A 17 -9.17 9.69 5.54
N GLY A 18 -10.29 8.96 5.55
CA GLY A 18 -11.42 9.19 4.66
C GLY A 18 -11.17 8.79 3.20
N LYS A 19 -10.16 7.96 2.93
CA LYS A 19 -9.81 7.46 1.59
C LYS A 19 -10.33 6.04 1.38
N ASP A 20 -10.63 5.70 0.13
CA ASP A 20 -10.91 4.32 -0.26
C ASP A 20 -9.59 3.55 -0.42
N PRO A 21 -9.34 2.49 0.38
CA PRO A 21 -8.12 1.70 0.31
C PRO A 21 -7.84 1.04 -1.04
N GLU A 22 -8.89 0.66 -1.78
CA GLU A 22 -8.75 -0.07 -3.05
C GLU A 22 -8.60 0.87 -4.25
N ARG A 23 -8.83 2.17 -4.04
CA ARG A 23 -8.66 3.19 -5.08
C ARG A 23 -7.23 3.12 -5.62
N GLN A 24 -7.13 2.99 -6.95
CA GLN A 24 -5.85 3.04 -7.65
C GLN A 24 -5.34 4.48 -7.67
N GLU A 25 -4.15 4.68 -7.14
CA GLU A 25 -3.48 5.96 -7.03
C GLU A 25 -2.17 5.92 -7.83
N PRO A 26 -1.84 6.99 -8.56
CA PRO A 26 -0.56 7.09 -9.24
C PRO A 26 0.59 7.07 -8.22
N THR A 27 1.63 6.31 -8.54
CA THR A 27 2.83 6.18 -7.70
C THR A 27 3.92 7.20 -8.04
N GLY A 28 3.77 7.95 -9.14
CA GLY A 28 4.83 8.81 -9.70
C GLY A 28 5.96 8.05 -10.39
N ARG A 29 5.92 6.70 -10.39
CA ARG A 29 6.86 5.86 -11.13
C ARG A 29 6.29 5.56 -12.51
N MET A 30 7.10 5.72 -13.54
CA MET A 30 6.78 5.23 -14.89
C MET A 30 7.18 3.76 -15.02
N GLU A 31 6.33 2.98 -15.68
CA GLU A 31 6.59 1.59 -16.05
C GLU A 31 6.35 1.37 -17.54
N THR A 32 7.15 0.48 -18.13
CA THR A 32 6.96 0.06 -19.51
C THR A 32 5.94 -1.06 -19.55
N VAL A 33 4.77 -0.79 -20.13
CA VAL A 33 3.70 -1.76 -20.34
C VAL A 33 3.58 -2.11 -21.81
N ARG A 34 3.23 -3.37 -22.08
CA ARG A 34 2.97 -3.83 -23.44
C ARG A 34 1.49 -3.58 -23.77
N GLU A 35 1.25 -2.69 -24.73
CA GLU A 35 -0.08 -2.44 -25.29
C GLU A 35 -0.12 -2.98 -26.73
N GLY A 36 -0.69 -4.17 -26.89
CA GLY A 36 -0.68 -4.90 -28.16
C GLY A 36 0.73 -5.28 -28.61
N SER A 37 1.17 -4.72 -29.74
CA SER A 37 2.51 -4.90 -30.30
C SER A 37 3.52 -3.84 -29.85
N ALA A 38 3.09 -2.78 -29.18
CA ALA A 38 3.94 -1.68 -28.74
C ALA A 38 4.31 -1.77 -27.26
N HIS A 39 5.45 -1.20 -26.90
CA HIS A 39 5.82 -0.93 -25.51
C HIS A 39 5.65 0.57 -25.26
N VAL A 40 4.86 0.92 -24.25
CA VAL A 40 4.56 2.31 -23.91
C VAL A 40 4.93 2.58 -22.45
N LEU A 41 5.34 3.81 -22.17
CA LEU A 41 5.57 4.26 -20.81
C LEU A 41 4.24 4.73 -20.22
N ARG A 42 3.83 4.14 -19.11
CA ARG A 42 2.63 4.50 -18.35
C ARG A 42 2.99 4.74 -16.90
N GLU A 43 2.24 5.62 -16.24
CA GLU A 43 2.38 5.78 -14.80
C GLU A 43 1.83 4.56 -14.07
N ALA A 44 2.66 3.95 -13.22
CA ALA A 44 2.27 2.82 -12.40
C ALA A 44 1.28 3.28 -11.33
N THR A 45 0.21 2.51 -11.15
CA THR A 45 -0.77 2.73 -10.10
C THR A 45 -0.71 1.65 -9.04
N GLU A 46 -0.99 2.02 -7.81
CA GLU A 46 -1.11 1.09 -6.68
C GLU A 46 -2.35 1.43 -5.84
N SER A 47 -2.85 0.45 -5.10
CA SER A 47 -3.93 0.69 -4.14
C SER A 47 -3.53 1.73 -3.10
N ALA A 48 -4.43 2.67 -2.80
CA ALA A 48 -4.19 3.80 -1.90
C ALA A 48 -3.66 3.38 -0.52
N TRP A 49 -4.03 2.19 -0.03
CA TRP A 49 -3.53 1.67 1.25
C TRP A 49 -2.01 1.49 1.28
N ARG A 50 -1.35 1.25 0.13
CA ARG A 50 0.12 1.07 0.09
C ARG A 50 0.89 2.29 0.57
N LYS A 51 0.30 3.49 0.48
CA LYS A 51 0.88 4.72 1.07
C LYS A 51 1.07 4.61 2.60
N TYR A 52 0.31 3.75 3.26
CA TYR A 52 0.33 3.54 4.72
C TYR A 52 1.09 2.26 5.13
N GLU A 53 1.64 1.49 4.19
CA GLU A 53 2.27 0.19 4.47
C GLU A 53 3.41 0.30 5.48
N LYS A 54 4.33 1.26 5.29
CA LYS A 54 5.45 1.48 6.21
C LYS A 54 5.01 1.93 7.59
N GLU A 55 3.94 2.70 7.67
CA GLU A 55 3.39 3.16 8.95
C GLU A 55 2.70 2.01 9.69
N ALA A 56 1.93 1.19 8.97
CA ALA A 56 1.33 -0.03 9.49
C ALA A 56 2.39 -1.01 10.03
N GLN A 57 3.50 -1.20 9.32
CA GLN A 57 4.62 -2.03 9.80
C GLN A 57 5.18 -1.52 11.14
N ARG A 58 5.40 -0.20 11.26
CA ARG A 58 5.89 0.41 12.50
C ARG A 58 4.91 0.26 13.65
N PHE A 59 3.62 0.46 13.37
CA PHE A 59 2.55 0.31 14.36
C PHE A 59 2.45 -1.12 14.88
N ILE A 60 2.53 -2.11 13.99
CA ILE A 60 2.53 -3.53 14.37
C ILE A 60 3.77 -3.86 15.21
N ALA A 61 4.96 -3.41 14.81
CA ALA A 61 6.18 -3.65 15.57
C ALA A 61 6.12 -3.04 16.98
N ALA A 62 5.55 -1.84 17.12
CA ALA A 62 5.34 -1.20 18.43
C ALA A 62 4.32 -1.97 19.28
N LEU A 63 3.23 -2.44 18.67
CA LEU A 63 2.21 -3.22 19.36
C LEU A 63 2.75 -4.58 19.84
N ASP A 64 3.51 -5.27 18.99
CA ASP A 64 4.12 -6.56 19.33
C ASP A 64 5.12 -6.36 20.50
N ALA A 65 5.93 -5.29 20.48
CA ALA A 65 6.84 -4.96 21.59
C ALA A 65 6.15 -4.65 22.93
N VAL A 66 4.92 -4.13 22.91
CA VAL A 66 4.14 -3.85 24.14
C VAL A 66 3.42 -5.10 24.68
N ASN A 67 3.14 -6.08 23.83
CA ASN A 67 2.41 -7.30 24.20
C ASN A 67 3.32 -8.50 24.53
N ASP A 68 4.63 -8.38 24.31
CA ASP A 68 5.65 -9.40 24.68
C ASP A 68 6.17 -9.22 26.14
N ASP A 69 5.56 -8.33 26.93
CA ASP A 69 5.71 -8.18 28.40
C ASP A 69 4.48 -8.76 29.14
#